data_AF-A0A954FD36-F1
#
_entry.id   AF-A0A954FD36-F1
#
_cell.length_a   1.000
_cell.length_b   1.000
_cell.length_c   1.000
_cell.angle_alpha   90.00
_cell.angle_beta   90.00
_cell.angle_gamma   90.00
#
_symmetry.space_group_name_H-M   'P 1'
#
loop_
_entity.id
_entity.type
_entity.pdbx_description
1 polymer ?
#
loop_
_entity_poly.entity_id
_entity_poly.type
_entity_poly.pdbx_seq_one_letter_code
_entity_poly.pdbx_strand_id
1 'polypeptide(L)'
;MNSNHLTTPNDLNAIISRLAEHLLTQRNHERFCELAREESASVSIRQLDQLRSMFHNPPPQSEVYDVKQHGLGGWLSACQFAIFELVYNLGEETLPFIREIAWGEYDWTQGNAIELLLRFAAEGVQTEEILAEIKTNFPQIRFEAQLYCMQPLLPKLEQDAQLRVVFDELRNEIEEFQEAYAELTEEAEDGDSLN
;
A
#
# COMPACT_ATOMS: atom_id res chain seq x y z
N MET A 1 17.79 -14.08 27.02
CA MET A 1 16.52 -14.85 27.05
C MET A 1 15.61 -14.19 26.03
N ASN A 2 15.63 -14.66 24.78
CA ASN A 2 14.75 -14.13 23.73
C ASN A 2 13.44 -14.90 23.82
N SER A 3 12.47 -14.34 24.53
CA SER A 3 11.10 -14.78 24.41
C SER A 3 10.62 -14.37 23.03
N ASN A 4 10.69 -15.30 22.07
CA ASN A 4 9.95 -15.20 20.82
C ASN A 4 8.47 -15.22 21.19
N HIS A 5 7.90 -14.05 21.50
CA HIS A 5 6.46 -13.88 21.54
C HIS A 5 5.98 -14.01 20.10
N LEU A 6 5.56 -15.23 19.74
CA LEU A 6 4.79 -15.46 18.53
C LEU A 6 3.45 -14.74 18.74
N THR A 7 3.27 -13.65 18.00
CA THR A 7 2.02 -12.90 17.90
C THR A 7 0.89 -13.84 17.53
N THR A 8 -0.14 -13.89 18.37
CA THR A 8 -1.30 -14.74 18.14
C THR A 8 -2.23 -14.13 17.08
N PRO A 9 -3.18 -14.89 16.50
CA PRO A 9 -4.18 -14.30 15.62
C PRO A 9 -4.97 -13.13 16.21
N ASN A 10 -5.19 -13.13 17.52
CA ASN A 10 -5.86 -12.03 18.21
C ASN A 10 -4.97 -10.78 18.30
N ASP A 11 -3.66 -10.97 18.40
CA ASP A 11 -2.71 -9.85 18.46
C ASP A 11 -2.59 -9.17 17.09
N LEU A 12 -2.56 -9.93 15.98
CA LEU A 12 -2.58 -9.36 14.63
C LEU A 12 -3.86 -8.56 14.35
N ASN A 13 -5.02 -9.06 14.77
CA ASN A 13 -6.27 -8.31 14.67
C ASN A 13 -6.17 -6.97 15.39
N ALA A 14 -5.64 -6.97 16.62
CA ALA A 14 -5.49 -5.75 17.40
C ALA A 14 -4.54 -4.75 16.74
N ILE A 15 -3.40 -5.21 16.21
CA ILE A 15 -2.43 -4.37 15.50
C ILE A 15 -3.09 -3.71 14.28
N ILE A 16 -3.74 -4.50 13.43
CA ILE A 16 -4.35 -4.01 12.19
C ILE A 16 -5.50 -3.04 12.50
N SER A 17 -6.34 -3.36 13.50
CA SER A 17 -7.39 -2.44 13.96
C SER A 17 -6.82 -1.09 14.43
N ARG A 18 -5.77 -1.09 15.26
CA ARG A 18 -5.15 0.15 15.75
C ARG A 18 -4.62 1.02 14.60
N LEU A 19 -3.93 0.40 13.64
CA LEU A 19 -3.37 1.10 12.49
C LEU A 19 -4.47 1.65 11.56
N ALA A 20 -5.52 0.86 11.29
CA ALA A 20 -6.66 1.26 10.50
C ALA A 20 -7.44 2.42 11.16
N GLU A 21 -7.67 2.36 12.47
CA GLU A 21 -8.27 3.45 13.23
C GLU A 21 -7.44 4.73 13.14
N HIS A 22 -6.11 4.62 13.23
CA HIS A 22 -5.23 5.77 13.09
C HIS A 22 -5.37 6.43 11.72
N LEU A 23 -5.34 5.64 10.63
CA LEU A 23 -5.55 6.15 9.26
C LEU A 23 -6.88 6.90 9.10
N LEU A 24 -7.95 6.39 9.71
CA LEU A 24 -9.30 6.94 9.53
C LEU A 24 -9.56 8.17 10.40
N THR A 25 -9.01 8.19 11.60
CA THR A 25 -9.29 9.24 12.60
C THR A 25 -8.23 10.34 12.64
N GLN A 26 -6.99 10.01 12.31
CA GLN A 26 -5.85 10.94 12.37
C GLN A 26 -5.30 11.14 10.97
N ARG A 27 -5.46 12.35 10.42
CA ARG A 27 -4.87 12.74 9.13
C ARG A 27 -3.36 12.98 9.24
N ASN A 28 -2.63 12.04 9.84
CA ASN A 28 -1.19 12.12 10.05
C ASN A 28 -0.51 10.85 9.50
N HIS A 29 -0.11 10.92 8.24
CA HIS A 29 0.52 9.81 7.53
C HIS A 29 1.89 9.44 8.10
N GLU A 30 2.68 10.42 8.54
CA GLU A 30 3.99 10.17 9.15
C GLU A 30 3.85 9.33 10.42
N ARG A 31 2.91 9.71 11.30
CA ARG A 31 2.67 8.96 12.53
C ARG A 31 2.13 7.56 12.27
N PHE A 32 1.31 7.39 11.23
CA PHE A 32 0.88 6.07 10.78
C PHE A 32 2.07 5.18 10.38
N CYS A 33 2.98 5.68 9.55
CA CYS A 33 4.17 4.94 9.13
C CYS A 33 5.10 4.59 10.30
N GLU A 34 5.29 5.51 11.26
CA GLU A 34 6.03 5.24 12.49
C GLU A 34 5.40 4.12 13.31
N LEU A 35 4.08 4.18 13.54
CA LEU A 35 3.35 3.16 14.28
C LEU A 35 3.42 1.80 13.57
N ALA A 36 3.24 1.76 12.25
CA ALA A 36 3.34 0.51 11.49
C ALA A 36 4.73 -0.10 11.61
N ARG A 37 5.79 0.72 11.56
CA ARG A 37 7.16 0.27 11.80
C ARG A 37 7.36 -0.28 13.20
N GLU A 38 6.89 0.42 14.24
CA GLU A 38 6.96 -0.04 15.63
C GLU A 38 6.25 -1.39 15.82
N GLU A 39 5.04 -1.52 15.28
CA GLU A 39 4.21 -2.74 15.40
C GLU A 39 4.78 -3.91 14.59
N SER A 40 5.44 -3.63 13.45
CA SER A 40 6.08 -4.66 12.61
C SER A 40 7.14 -5.47 13.36
N ALA A 41 7.76 -4.92 14.41
CA ALA A 41 8.72 -5.62 15.25
C ALA A 41 8.11 -6.83 15.98
N SER A 42 6.79 -6.85 16.13
CA SER A 42 6.03 -7.98 16.69
C SER A 42 5.48 -8.92 15.62
N VAL A 43 5.58 -8.58 14.34
CA VAL A 43 5.06 -9.39 13.24
C VAL A 43 6.19 -10.21 12.62
N SER A 44 5.90 -11.48 12.28
CA SER A 44 6.86 -12.36 11.62
C SER A 44 6.47 -12.62 10.16
N ILE A 45 7.46 -12.77 9.28
CA ILE A 45 7.29 -13.25 7.90
C ILE A 45 6.50 -14.57 7.82
N ARG A 46 6.55 -15.40 8.87
CA ARG A 46 5.75 -16.64 8.94
C ARG A 46 4.24 -16.41 9.00
N GLN A 47 3.81 -15.17 9.21
CA GLN A 47 2.41 -14.77 9.31
C GLN A 47 1.89 -14.14 8.01
N LEU A 48 2.67 -14.11 6.92
CA LEU A 48 2.24 -13.56 5.64
C LEU A 48 0.95 -14.21 5.10
N ASP A 49 0.80 -15.53 5.22
CA ASP A 49 -0.44 -16.21 4.82
C ASP A 49 -1.65 -15.76 5.63
N GLN A 50 -1.44 -15.48 6.92
CA GLN A 50 -2.48 -14.94 7.78
C GLN A 50 -2.83 -13.51 7.38
N LEU A 51 -1.83 -12.66 7.17
CA LEU A 51 -2.04 -11.30 6.65
C LEU A 51 -2.78 -11.30 5.30
N ARG A 52 -2.45 -12.24 4.40
CA ARG A 52 -3.16 -12.44 3.12
C ARG A 52 -4.65 -12.67 3.33
N SER A 53 -4.99 -13.57 4.26
CA SER A 53 -6.40 -13.90 4.53
C SER A 53 -7.19 -12.69 5.04
N MET A 54 -6.52 -11.75 5.71
CA MET A 54 -7.13 -10.55 6.29
C MET A 54 -7.40 -9.43 5.28
N PHE A 55 -6.84 -9.51 4.07
CA PHE A 55 -7.24 -8.60 2.98
C PHE A 55 -8.73 -8.70 2.65
N HIS A 56 -9.32 -9.89 2.81
CA HIS A 56 -10.75 -10.15 2.54
C HIS A 56 -11.55 -10.48 3.80
N ASN A 57 -10.87 -10.71 4.92
CA ASN A 57 -11.48 -10.99 6.22
C ASN A 57 -10.86 -10.05 7.27
N PRO A 58 -11.14 -8.74 7.19
CA PRO A 58 -10.54 -7.77 8.10
C PRO A 58 -10.99 -8.04 9.54
N PRO A 59 -10.25 -7.50 10.53
CA PRO A 59 -10.73 -7.46 11.90
C PRO A 59 -12.13 -6.82 11.98
N PRO A 60 -12.92 -7.13 13.03
CA PRO A 60 -14.19 -6.46 13.27
C PRO A 60 -14.04 -4.93 13.23
N GLN A 61 -15.04 -4.26 12.67
CA GLN A 61 -15.07 -2.79 12.64
C GLN A 61 -14.91 -2.23 14.05
N SER A 62 -14.05 -1.23 14.19
CA SER A 62 -13.90 -0.51 15.44
C SER A 62 -15.16 0.29 15.78
N GLU A 63 -15.42 0.46 17.08
CA GLU A 63 -16.52 1.31 17.58
C GLU A 63 -16.35 2.78 17.16
N VAL A 64 -15.13 3.22 16.86
CA VAL A 64 -14.86 4.59 16.39
C VAL A 64 -15.10 4.79 14.89
N TYR A 65 -15.42 3.73 14.15
CA TYR A 65 -15.63 3.82 12.70
C TYR A 65 -16.97 4.47 12.36
N ASP A 66 -16.94 5.63 11.73
CA ASP A 66 -18.13 6.28 11.18
C ASP A 66 -18.34 5.93 9.70
N VAL A 67 -19.24 4.98 9.45
CA VAL A 67 -19.66 4.56 8.09
C VAL A 67 -20.17 5.73 7.26
N LYS A 68 -20.78 6.75 7.87
CA LYS A 68 -21.29 7.92 7.12
C LYS A 68 -20.14 8.80 6.62
N GLN A 69 -19.06 8.86 7.38
CA GLN A 69 -17.88 9.65 7.04
C GLN A 69 -16.96 8.93 6.04
N HIS A 70 -16.82 7.61 6.18
CA HIS A 70 -15.80 6.83 5.47
C HIS A 70 -16.36 5.80 4.47
N GLY A 71 -17.69 5.72 4.34
CA GLY A 71 -18.38 4.81 3.43
C GLY A 71 -18.41 3.35 3.91
N LEU A 72 -18.96 2.47 3.08
CA LEU A 72 -19.06 1.04 3.41
C LEU A 72 -17.72 0.30 3.30
N GLY A 73 -16.80 0.80 2.46
CA GLY A 73 -15.49 0.19 2.19
C GLY A 73 -14.32 0.75 3.01
N GLY A 74 -14.48 1.90 3.68
CA GLY A 74 -13.35 2.62 4.30
C GLY A 74 -12.60 1.81 5.37
N TRP A 75 -13.30 1.06 6.22
CA TRP A 75 -12.66 0.18 7.21
C TRP A 75 -11.80 -0.89 6.55
N LEU A 76 -12.35 -1.52 5.53
CA LEU A 76 -11.72 -2.61 4.81
C LEU A 76 -10.46 -2.10 4.08
N SER A 77 -10.55 -0.97 3.38
CA SER A 77 -9.40 -0.30 2.76
C SER A 77 -8.33 0.11 3.77
N ALA A 78 -8.71 0.69 4.91
CA ALA A 78 -7.77 1.06 5.97
C ALA A 78 -7.03 -0.15 6.57
N CYS A 79 -7.73 -1.28 6.74
CA CYS A 79 -7.10 -2.53 7.17
C CYS A 79 -6.08 -3.02 6.14
N GLN A 80 -6.38 -2.91 4.84
CA GLN A 80 -5.41 -3.29 3.81
C GLN A 80 -4.17 -2.41 3.80
N PHE A 81 -4.34 -1.09 3.86
CA PHE A 81 -3.21 -0.17 3.96
C PHE A 81 -2.35 -0.48 5.19
N ALA A 82 -2.98 -0.78 6.33
CA ALA A 82 -2.26 -1.22 7.53
C ALA A 82 -1.48 -2.53 7.28
N ILE A 83 -2.09 -3.53 6.65
CA ILE A 83 -1.43 -4.80 6.32
C ILE A 83 -0.24 -4.57 5.38
N PHE A 84 -0.42 -3.79 4.31
CA PHE A 84 0.65 -3.51 3.37
C PHE A 84 1.81 -2.74 4.01
N GLU A 85 1.53 -1.76 4.86
CA GLU A 85 2.58 -1.03 5.56
C GLU A 85 3.33 -1.94 6.56
N LEU A 86 2.65 -2.88 7.22
CA LEU A 86 3.32 -3.91 8.02
C LEU A 86 4.23 -4.80 7.16
N VAL A 87 3.73 -5.30 6.03
CA VAL A 87 4.48 -6.13 5.09
C VAL A 87 5.73 -5.40 4.59
N TYR A 88 5.59 -4.12 4.23
CA TYR A 88 6.71 -3.28 3.81
C TYR A 88 7.81 -3.22 4.89
N ASN A 89 7.43 -3.01 6.15
CA ASN A 89 8.38 -2.92 7.27
C ASN A 89 9.00 -4.28 7.68
N LEU A 90 8.48 -5.41 7.18
CA LEU A 90 9.14 -6.72 7.31
C LEU A 90 10.33 -6.88 6.35
N GLY A 91 10.48 -5.98 5.37
CA GLY A 91 11.65 -5.87 4.50
C GLY A 91 11.60 -6.74 3.23
N GLU A 92 12.73 -6.78 2.51
CA GLU A 92 12.86 -7.36 1.17
C GLU A 92 12.49 -8.85 1.06
N GLU A 93 12.54 -9.60 2.17
CA GLU A 93 12.12 -11.00 2.21
C GLU A 93 10.64 -11.20 1.87
N THR A 94 9.83 -10.13 1.93
CA THR A 94 8.42 -10.14 1.56
C THR A 94 8.16 -9.97 0.06
N LEU A 95 9.18 -9.68 -0.76
CA LEU A 95 9.01 -9.42 -2.20
C LEU A 95 8.29 -10.56 -2.96
N PRO A 96 8.54 -11.86 -2.72
CA PRO A 96 7.77 -12.92 -3.37
C PRO A 96 6.27 -12.84 -3.08
N PHE A 97 5.92 -12.54 -1.83
CA PHE A 97 4.53 -12.36 -1.41
C PHE A 97 3.87 -11.15 -2.08
N ILE A 98 4.60 -10.04 -2.18
CA ILE A 98 4.12 -8.81 -2.83
C ILE A 98 3.89 -9.06 -4.32
N ARG A 99 4.83 -9.72 -5.01
CA ARG A 99 4.71 -10.06 -6.44
C ARG A 99 3.53 -10.98 -6.73
N GLU A 100 3.27 -11.97 -5.88
CA GLU A 100 2.09 -12.83 -6.00
C GLU A 100 0.78 -12.04 -5.97
N ILE A 101 0.73 -10.93 -5.24
CA ILE A 101 -0.45 -10.06 -5.19
C ILE A 101 -0.46 -9.14 -6.40
N ALA A 102 0.64 -8.43 -6.67
CA ALA A 102 0.74 -7.45 -7.76
C ALA A 102 0.39 -8.07 -9.13
N TRP A 103 0.89 -9.28 -9.38
CA TRP A 103 0.81 -9.95 -10.68
C TRP A 103 -0.08 -11.20 -10.68
N GLY A 104 -0.84 -11.42 -9.60
CA GLY A 104 -1.77 -12.53 -9.46
C GLY A 104 -3.10 -12.32 -10.20
N GLU A 105 -4.11 -13.12 -9.84
CA GLU A 105 -5.49 -12.87 -10.28
C GLU A 105 -5.94 -11.47 -9.85
N TYR A 106 -6.80 -10.85 -10.68
CA TYR A 106 -7.30 -9.50 -10.40
C TYR A 106 -7.93 -9.43 -9.02
N ASP A 107 -7.36 -8.56 -8.19
CA ASP A 107 -7.78 -8.28 -6.83
C ASP A 107 -7.58 -6.78 -6.57
N TRP A 108 -8.45 -6.18 -5.78
CA TRP A 108 -8.40 -4.76 -5.43
C TRP A 108 -7.14 -4.40 -4.63
N THR A 109 -6.42 -5.40 -4.10
CA THR A 109 -5.10 -5.26 -3.48
C THR A 109 -3.95 -5.05 -4.46
N GLN A 110 -4.14 -5.29 -5.76
CA GLN A 110 -3.06 -5.23 -6.76
C GLN A 110 -2.36 -3.87 -6.75
N GLY A 111 -3.13 -2.78 -6.72
CA GLY A 111 -2.59 -1.43 -6.71
C GLY A 111 -1.65 -1.19 -5.52
N ASN A 112 -2.06 -1.60 -4.32
CA ASN A 112 -1.25 -1.49 -3.11
C ASN A 112 0.04 -2.32 -3.18
N ALA A 113 0.01 -3.50 -3.79
CA ALA A 113 1.21 -4.31 -3.94
C ALA A 113 2.22 -3.68 -4.91
N ILE A 114 1.75 -3.09 -6.01
CA ILE A 114 2.60 -2.38 -6.98
C ILE A 114 3.19 -1.11 -6.34
N GLU A 115 2.43 -0.40 -5.51
CA GLU A 115 2.91 0.74 -4.71
C GLU A 115 4.12 0.36 -3.84
N LEU A 116 4.06 -0.80 -3.17
CA LEU A 116 5.17 -1.33 -2.38
C LEU A 116 6.39 -1.64 -3.25
N LEU A 117 6.20 -2.27 -4.42
CA LEU A 117 7.30 -2.56 -5.34
C LEU A 117 8.03 -1.28 -5.76
N LEU A 118 7.29 -0.20 -6.05
CA LEU A 118 7.87 1.10 -6.39
C LEU A 118 8.69 1.70 -5.25
N ARG A 119 8.20 1.58 -4.00
CA ARG A 119 8.94 2.01 -2.82
C ARG A 119 10.22 1.20 -2.60
N PHE A 120 10.17 -0.12 -2.74
CA PHE A 120 11.38 -0.97 -2.67
C PHE A 120 12.39 -0.60 -3.76
N ALA A 121 11.93 -0.39 -5.00
CA ALA A 121 12.78 0.04 -6.10
C ALA A 121 13.45 1.39 -5.82
N ALA A 122 12.72 2.34 -5.21
CA ALA A 122 13.22 3.64 -4.79
C ALA A 122 14.28 3.54 -3.67
N GLU A 123 14.17 2.54 -2.78
CA GLU A 123 15.17 2.24 -1.75
C GLU A 123 16.40 1.48 -2.29
N GLY A 124 16.45 1.18 -3.60
CA GLY A 124 17.56 0.46 -4.22
C GLY A 124 17.44 -1.07 -4.15
N VAL A 125 16.30 -1.60 -3.69
CA VAL A 125 16.06 -3.04 -3.56
C VAL A 125 15.55 -3.58 -4.88
N GLN A 126 16.33 -4.45 -5.53
CA GLN A 126 15.97 -5.12 -6.80
C GLN A 126 15.45 -4.16 -7.87
N THR A 127 15.91 -2.90 -7.89
CA THR A 127 15.35 -1.80 -8.71
C THR A 127 15.19 -2.17 -10.18
N GLU A 128 16.24 -2.70 -10.82
CA GLU A 128 16.19 -3.08 -12.24
C GLU A 128 15.15 -4.17 -12.54
N GLU A 129 15.06 -5.18 -11.65
CA GLU A 129 14.12 -6.30 -11.80
C GLU A 129 12.68 -5.82 -11.61
N ILE A 130 12.43 -5.05 -10.55
CA ILE A 130 11.11 -4.47 -10.26
C ILE A 130 10.66 -3.56 -11.41
N LEU A 131 11.54 -2.68 -11.91
CA LEU A 131 11.21 -1.80 -13.02
C LEU A 131 10.88 -2.60 -14.29
N ALA A 132 11.64 -3.65 -14.60
CA ALA A 132 11.36 -4.52 -15.73
C ALA A 132 10.02 -5.26 -15.59
N GLU A 133 9.68 -5.72 -14.38
CA GLU A 133 8.38 -6.33 -14.08
C GLU A 133 7.23 -5.34 -14.30
N ILE A 134 7.35 -4.12 -13.76
CA ILE A 134 6.31 -3.09 -13.89
C ILE A 134 6.12 -2.70 -15.37
N LYS A 135 7.21 -2.46 -16.11
CA LYS A 135 7.15 -2.17 -17.56
C LYS A 135 6.45 -3.27 -18.36
N THR A 136 6.59 -4.52 -17.93
CA THR A 136 5.97 -5.66 -18.61
C THR A 136 4.49 -5.84 -18.24
N ASN A 137 4.15 -5.70 -16.95
CA ASN A 137 2.85 -6.14 -16.43
C ASN A 137 1.86 -5.01 -16.19
N PHE A 138 2.33 -3.81 -15.83
CA PHE A 138 1.45 -2.67 -15.50
C PHE A 138 0.48 -2.29 -16.64
N PRO A 139 0.89 -2.28 -17.93
CA PRO A 139 -0.05 -2.05 -19.04
C PRO A 139 -1.24 -3.02 -19.12
N GLN A 140 -1.07 -4.22 -18.55
CA GLN A 140 -2.04 -5.31 -18.68
C GLN A 140 -3.06 -5.37 -17.52
N ILE A 141 -2.81 -4.63 -16.43
CA ILE A 141 -3.74 -4.61 -15.29
C ILE A 141 -4.91 -3.65 -15.57
N ARG A 142 -5.98 -3.80 -14.80
CA ARG A 142 -7.16 -2.93 -14.90
C ARG A 142 -6.79 -1.47 -14.58
N PHE A 143 -7.36 -0.54 -15.33
CA PHE A 143 -7.12 0.90 -15.14
C PHE A 143 -7.40 1.34 -13.70
N GLU A 144 -8.44 0.81 -13.05
CA GLU A 144 -8.72 1.10 -11.65
C GLU A 144 -7.56 0.71 -10.72
N ALA A 145 -6.92 -0.44 -10.95
CA ALA A 145 -5.76 -0.87 -10.16
C ALA A 145 -4.52 0.01 -10.45
N GLN A 146 -4.36 0.52 -11.67
CA GLN A 146 -3.32 1.49 -12.02
C GLN A 146 -3.51 2.79 -11.23
N LEU A 147 -4.73 3.33 -11.18
CA LEU A 147 -5.07 4.51 -10.39
C LEU A 147 -4.83 4.28 -8.89
N TYR A 148 -5.31 3.15 -8.36
CA TYR A 148 -5.14 2.81 -6.93
C TYR A 148 -3.67 2.68 -6.51
N CYS A 149 -2.81 2.15 -7.38
CA CYS A 149 -1.36 2.12 -7.13
C CYS A 149 -0.77 3.52 -7.01
N MET A 150 -1.20 4.44 -7.87
CA MET A 150 -0.53 5.71 -8.07
C MET A 150 -0.96 6.77 -7.07
N GLN A 151 -2.24 6.80 -6.72
CA GLN A 151 -2.82 7.77 -5.79
C GLN A 151 -2.03 7.94 -4.46
N PRO A 152 -1.60 6.89 -3.75
CA PRO A 152 -0.80 7.03 -2.53
C PRO A 152 0.64 7.52 -2.75
N LEU A 153 1.17 7.41 -3.97
CA LEU A 153 2.53 7.83 -4.32
C LEU A 153 2.61 9.33 -4.59
N LEU A 154 1.58 9.92 -5.20
CA LEU A 154 1.55 11.34 -5.60
C LEU A 154 2.01 12.31 -4.48
N PRO A 155 1.45 12.29 -3.26
CA PRO A 155 1.90 13.19 -2.20
C PRO A 155 3.34 12.92 -1.72
N LYS A 156 3.88 11.72 -1.96
CA LYS A 156 5.26 11.34 -1.57
C LYS A 156 6.30 11.86 -2.56
N LEU A 157 5.93 12.06 -3.82
CA LEU A 157 6.85 12.46 -4.90
C LEU A 157 7.55 13.81 -4.65
N GLU A 158 6.98 14.69 -3.81
CA GLU A 158 7.57 15.96 -3.44
C GLU A 158 8.68 15.83 -2.39
N GLN A 159 8.63 14.77 -1.58
CA GLN A 159 9.47 14.59 -0.40
C GLN A 159 10.52 13.49 -0.60
N ASP A 160 10.28 12.58 -1.54
CA ASP A 160 11.16 11.46 -1.85
C ASP A 160 11.71 11.56 -3.27
N ALA A 161 12.95 12.06 -3.37
CA ALA A 161 13.64 12.23 -4.64
C ALA A 161 13.99 10.90 -5.33
N GLN A 162 14.20 9.81 -4.58
CA GLN A 162 14.50 8.50 -5.19
C GLN A 162 13.24 7.89 -5.77
N LEU A 163 12.13 7.96 -5.03
CA LEU A 163 10.83 7.56 -5.54
C LEU A 163 10.46 8.36 -6.78
N ARG A 164 10.73 9.67 -6.79
CA ARG A 164 10.51 10.51 -7.96
C ARG A 164 11.27 10.03 -9.20
N VAL A 165 12.53 9.61 -9.07
CA VAL A 165 13.33 9.11 -10.19
C VAL A 165 12.71 7.84 -10.77
N VAL A 166 12.41 6.85 -9.93
CA VAL A 166 11.78 5.58 -10.34
C VAL A 166 10.42 5.83 -10.99
N PHE A 167 9.62 6.73 -10.41
CA PHE A 167 8.30 7.09 -10.91
C PHE A 167 8.37 7.79 -12.27
N ASP A 168 9.25 8.80 -12.41
CA ASP A 168 9.41 9.55 -13.66
C ASP A 168 9.96 8.64 -14.79
N GLU A 169 10.81 7.66 -14.47
CA GLU A 169 11.27 6.67 -15.45
C GLU A 169 10.09 5.88 -16.05
N LEU A 170 9.24 5.30 -15.20
CA LEU A 170 8.08 4.52 -15.63
C LEU A 170 7.08 5.38 -16.41
N ARG A 171 6.85 6.60 -15.93
CA ARG A 171 5.97 7.56 -16.60
C ARG A 171 6.45 7.91 -18.02
N ASN A 172 7.76 7.96 -18.24
CA ASN A 172 8.33 8.27 -19.56
C ASN A 172 8.34 7.04 -20.50
N GLU A 173 8.29 5.83 -19.96
CA GLU A 173 8.43 4.59 -20.73
C GLU A 173 7.14 3.80 -20.94
N ILE A 174 6.10 4.06 -20.13
CA ILE A 174 4.84 3.32 -20.14
C ILE A 174 3.68 4.29 -20.37
N GLU A 175 2.98 4.14 -21.51
CA GLU A 175 1.85 4.99 -21.89
C GLU A 175 0.72 4.93 -20.86
N GLU A 176 0.31 3.73 -20.45
CA GLU A 176 -0.76 3.53 -19.48
C GLU A 176 -0.42 4.09 -18.08
N PHE A 177 0.87 4.13 -17.73
CA PHE A 177 1.33 4.77 -16.48
C PHE A 177 1.18 6.29 -16.56
N GLN A 178 1.56 6.89 -17.69
CA GLN A 178 1.34 8.31 -17.94
C GLN A 178 -0.16 8.66 -18.00
N GLU A 179 -1.00 7.81 -18.60
CA GLU A 179 -2.46 8.00 -18.63
C GLU A 179 -3.07 8.01 -17.23
N ALA A 180 -2.72 7.01 -16.40
CA ALA A 180 -3.18 6.97 -15.00
C ALA A 180 -2.70 8.19 -14.19
N TYR A 181 -1.49 8.69 -14.46
CA TYR A 181 -0.97 9.91 -13.85
C TYR A 181 -1.73 11.15 -14.29
N ALA A 182 -2.01 11.29 -15.58
CA ALA A 182 -2.79 12.39 -16.13
C ALA A 182 -4.19 12.42 -15.50
N GLU A 183 -4.91 11.29 -15.48
CA GLU A 183 -6.23 11.18 -14.86
C GLU A 183 -6.26 11.74 -13.42
N LEU A 184 -5.30 11.31 -12.58
CA LEU A 184 -5.25 11.72 -11.17
C LEU A 184 -4.81 13.17 -10.94
N THR A 185 -4.15 13.80 -11.92
CA THR A 185 -3.61 15.17 -11.78
C THR A 185 -4.43 16.22 -12.53
N GLU A 186 -5.06 15.86 -13.65
CA GLU A 186 -5.99 16.72 -14.39
C GLU A 186 -7.32 16.88 -13.63
N GLU A 187 -7.84 15.82 -13.00
CA GLU A 187 -9.02 15.94 -12.11
C GLU A 187 -8.77 16.89 -10.92
N ALA A 188 -7.51 17.02 -10.46
CA ALA A 188 -7.16 17.93 -9.37
C ALA A 188 -7.15 19.41 -9.82
N GLU A 189 -6.78 19.69 -11.07
CA GLU A 189 -6.75 21.05 -11.63
C GLU A 189 -8.16 21.59 -11.96
N ASP A 190 -9.07 20.72 -12.40
CA ASP A 190 -10.46 21.08 -12.70
C ASP A 190 -11.31 21.28 -11.43
N GLY A 191 -10.94 20.64 -10.32
CA GLY A 191 -11.61 20.78 -9.01
C GLY A 191 -11.36 22.10 -8.28
N ASP A 192 -10.24 22.78 -8.56
CA ASP A 192 -9.86 24.06 -7.94
C ASP A 192 -10.37 25.29 -8.73
N SER A 193 -11.00 25.07 -9.89
CA SER A 193 -11.53 26.15 -10.76
C SER A 193 -12.95 26.63 -10.38
N LEU A 194 -13.48 26.22 -9.22
CA LEU A 194 -14.82 26.59 -8.71
C LEU A 194 -14.81 27.18 -7.29
N ASN A 195 -13.85 28.05 -6.96
CA ASN A 195 -13.93 28.95 -5.80
C ASN A 195 -13.72 30.42 -6.18
#